data_AF-A0A920NID6-F1
#
_entry.id   AF-A0A920NID6-F1
#
_cell.length_a   1.000
_cell.length_b   1.000
_cell.length_c   1.000
_cell.angle_alpha   90.00
_cell.angle_beta   90.00
_cell.angle_gamma   90.00
#
_symmetry.space_group_name_H-M   'P 1'
#
loop_
_entity.id
_entity.type
_entity.pdbx_description
1 polymer ?
#
loop_
_entity_poly.entity_id
_entity_poly.type
_entity_poly.pdbx_seq_one_letter_code
_entity_poly.pdbx_strand_id
1 'polypeptide(L)'
;MYLGKILEIASSSDIYESPRHPYTEALLAAISKNEAGSKRDILLKGNIPDPSNPPSGCVLHPRCSYARDICKNITPELMPVKGKTHAFAACHLTNELNLKSFN
;
A
#
# COMPACT_ATOMS: atom_id res chain seq x y z
N MET A 1 -4.62 -5.79 -5.33
CA MET A 1 -5.98 -5.83 -4.72
C MET A 1 -5.87 -6.31 -3.27
N TYR A 2 -6.73 -5.83 -2.37
CA TYR A 2 -6.83 -6.28 -0.98
C TYR A 2 -8.30 -6.18 -0.51
N LEU A 3 -8.83 -7.24 0.12
CA LEU A 3 -10.24 -7.33 0.55
C LEU A 3 -11.24 -6.87 -0.53
N GLY A 4 -11.04 -7.34 -1.77
CA GLY A 4 -11.89 -6.99 -2.91
C GLY A 4 -11.76 -5.56 -3.44
N LYS A 5 -10.82 -4.76 -2.93
CA LYS A 5 -10.56 -3.38 -3.40
C LYS A 5 -9.26 -3.28 -4.18
N ILE A 6 -9.31 -2.57 -5.31
CA ILE A 6 -8.12 -2.18 -6.05
C ILE A 6 -7.42 -1.07 -5.24
N LEU A 7 -6.16 -1.31 -4.89
CA LEU A 7 -5.36 -0.37 -4.11
C LEU A 7 -4.35 0.39 -4.96
N GLU A 8 -3.84 -0.24 -6.01
CA GLU A 8 -2.87 0.35 -6.93
C GLU A 8 -2.98 -0.34 -8.30
N ILE A 9 -2.84 0.45 -9.36
CA ILE A 9 -2.72 0.02 -10.76
C ILE A 9 -1.58 0.84 -11.36
N ALA A 10 -0.59 0.21 -11.98
CA ALA A 10 0.43 0.89 -12.77
C ALA A 10 1.09 -0.11 -13.72
N SER A 11 2.03 0.36 -14.55
CA SER A 11 2.93 -0.53 -15.29
C SER A 11 3.74 -1.41 -14.33
N SER A 12 4.23 -2.57 -14.78
CA SER A 12 5.06 -3.43 -13.96
C SER A 12 6.30 -2.70 -13.45
N SER A 13 7.01 -1.97 -14.31
CA SER A 13 8.18 -1.17 -13.94
C SER A 13 7.83 -0.15 -12.84
N ASP A 14 6.72 0.57 -12.98
CA ASP A 14 6.30 1.54 -11.97
C ASP A 14 6.00 0.91 -10.61
N ILE A 15 5.37 -0.27 -10.59
CA ILE A 15 5.09 -1.01 -9.37
C ILE A 15 6.39 -1.38 -8.65
N TYR A 16 7.39 -1.92 -9.36
CA TYR A 16 8.65 -2.35 -8.76
C TYR A 16 9.54 -1.16 -8.34
N GLU A 17 9.58 -0.09 -9.12
CA GLU A 17 10.53 1.02 -8.94
C GLU A 17 10.02 2.13 -8.04
N SER A 18 8.71 2.39 -8.02
CA SER A 18 8.13 3.47 -7.23
C SER A 18 6.66 3.20 -6.92
N PRO A 19 6.40 2.22 -6.04
CA PRO A 19 5.05 1.90 -5.60
C PRO A 19 4.39 3.10 -4.91
N ARG A 20 3.06 3.16 -4.99
CA ARG A 20 2.25 4.29 -4.54
C ARG A 20 1.25 3.94 -3.45
N HIS A 21 1.16 2.67 -3.08
CA HIS A 21 0.35 2.20 -1.96
C HIS A 21 1.20 1.41 -0.96
N PRO A 22 1.07 1.65 0.38
CA PRO A 22 1.80 0.90 1.41
C PRO A 22 1.61 -0.63 1.35
N TYR A 23 0.49 -1.07 0.80
CA TYR A 23 0.25 -2.50 0.55
C TYR A 23 1.21 -3.05 -0.50
N THR A 24 1.43 -2.34 -1.59
CA THR A 24 2.34 -2.73 -2.67
C THR A 24 3.78 -2.74 -2.16
N GLU A 25 4.19 -1.72 -1.41
CA GLU A 25 5.49 -1.71 -0.71
C GLU A 25 5.67 -2.96 0.17
N ALA A 26 4.65 -3.30 0.97
CA ALA A 26 4.70 -4.50 1.81
C ALA A 26 4.78 -5.80 1.01
N LEU A 27 4.08 -5.90 -0.12
CA LEU A 27 4.17 -7.06 -1.02
C LEU A 27 5.58 -7.18 -1.61
N LEU A 28 6.17 -6.10 -2.10
CA LEU A 28 7.51 -6.09 -2.67
C LEU A 28 8.57 -6.45 -1.62
N ALA A 29 8.46 -5.89 -0.42
CA ALA A 29 9.36 -6.23 0.68
C ALA A 29 9.29 -7.72 1.07
N ALA A 30 8.12 -8.35 0.96
CA ALA A 30 7.94 -9.77 1.28
C ALA A 30 8.62 -10.72 0.28
N ILE A 31 8.81 -10.27 -0.97
CA ILE A 31 9.48 -11.05 -2.02
C ILE A 31 10.93 -10.62 -2.29
N SER A 32 11.39 -9.52 -1.69
CA SER A 32 12.77 -9.05 -1.84
C SER A 32 13.77 -9.97 -1.13
N LYS A 33 14.85 -10.32 -1.84
CA LYS A 33 15.96 -11.12 -1.31
C LYS A 33 16.82 -10.26 -0.40
N ASN A 34 16.38 -10.16 0.84
CA ASN A 34 17.18 -9.55 1.90
C ASN A 34 18.39 -10.45 2.25
N GLU A 35 19.57 -9.85 2.41
CA GLU A 35 20.75 -10.56 2.92
C GLU A 35 20.47 -11.15 4.31
N ALA A 36 21.06 -12.31 4.60
CA ALA A 36 20.92 -12.96 5.89
C ALA A 36 21.44 -12.02 7.00
N GLY A 37 20.56 -11.58 7.89
CA GLY A 37 20.88 -10.67 8.99
C GLY A 37 20.35 -9.24 8.82
N SER A 38 19.75 -8.88 7.68
CA SER A 38 19.10 -7.57 7.55
C SER A 38 17.81 -7.51 8.39
N LYS A 39 17.61 -6.40 9.09
CA LYS A 39 16.39 -6.15 9.87
C LYS A 39 15.25 -5.87 8.88
N ARG A 40 14.28 -6.78 8.78
CA ARG A 40 13.07 -6.54 7.98
C ARG A 40 12.18 -5.53 8.68
N ASP A 41 11.83 -4.46 7.99
CA ASP A 41 10.85 -3.51 8.50
C ASP A 41 9.46 -4.16 8.54
N ILE A 42 8.74 -3.97 9.65
CA ILE A 42 7.36 -4.42 9.77
C ILE A 42 6.47 -3.38 9.09
N LEU A 43 6.16 -3.63 7.81
CA LEU A 43 5.34 -2.72 7.00
C LEU A 43 3.83 -2.91 7.22
N LEU A 44 3.41 -4.12 7.60
CA LEU A 44 2.02 -4.44 7.97
C LEU A 44 1.95 -5.00 9.38
N LYS A 45 1.01 -4.48 10.18
CA LYS A 45 0.73 -4.90 11.55
C LYS A 45 -0.42 -5.92 11.59
N GLY A 46 -0.45 -6.73 12.64
CA GLY A 46 -1.58 -7.58 12.98
C GLY A 46 -2.00 -8.59 11.91
N ASN A 47 -3.17 -9.20 12.13
CA ASN A 47 -3.77 -10.20 11.25
C ASN A 47 -4.63 -9.56 10.15
N ILE A 48 -4.93 -10.34 9.11
CA ILE A 48 -5.86 -9.95 8.04
C ILE A 48 -7.28 -9.80 8.65
N PRO A 49 -8.00 -8.69 8.39
CA PRO A 49 -9.38 -8.52 8.85
C PRO A 49 -10.35 -9.52 8.19
N ASP A 50 -11.49 -9.79 8.84
CA ASP A 50 -12.58 -10.57 8.26
C ASP A 50 -13.18 -9.83 7.04
N PRO A 51 -13.17 -10.43 5.84
CA PRO A 51 -13.77 -9.83 4.65
C PRO A 51 -15.28 -9.58 4.77
N SER A 52 -15.98 -10.31 5.65
CA SER A 52 -17.43 -10.18 5.89
C SER A 52 -17.77 -8.95 6.72
N ASN A 53 -16.78 -8.41 7.46
CA ASN A 53 -16.92 -7.18 8.25
C ASN A 53 -15.69 -6.29 8.03
N PRO A 54 -15.57 -5.68 6.83
CA PRO A 54 -14.38 -4.93 6.46
C PRO A 54 -14.21 -3.68 7.33
N PRO A 55 -12.96 -3.23 7.58
CA PRO A 55 -12.71 -1.99 8.29
C PRO A 55 -13.38 -0.78 7.62
N SER A 56 -13.76 0.21 8.42
CA SER A 56 -14.22 1.50 7.90
C SER A 56 -13.12 2.24 7.15
N GLY A 57 -13.51 3.14 6.25
CA GLY A 57 -12.56 3.95 5.48
C GLY A 57 -11.63 3.11 4.60
N CYS A 58 -10.32 3.36 4.71
CA CYS A 58 -9.31 2.57 4.03
C CYS A 58 -9.25 1.16 4.63
N VAL A 59 -9.53 0.15 3.81
CA VAL A 59 -9.52 -1.27 4.23
C VAL A 59 -8.17 -1.78 4.74
N LEU A 60 -7.07 -1.06 4.46
CA LEU A 60 -5.73 -1.40 4.98
C LEU A 60 -5.42 -0.72 6.32
N HIS A 61 -6.17 0.31 6.74
CA HIS A 61 -5.77 1.15 7.88
C HIS A 61 -5.46 0.39 9.19
N PRO A 62 -6.10 -0.75 9.53
CA PRO A 62 -5.76 -1.46 10.77
C PRO A 62 -4.36 -2.07 10.74
N ARG A 63 -3.82 -2.30 9.54
CA ARG A 63 -2.52 -2.95 9.32
C ARG A 63 -1.46 -1.99 8.77
N CYS A 64 -1.86 -0.91 8.13
CA CYS A 64 -0.95 0.06 7.51
C CYS A 64 -0.11 0.78 8.57
N SER A 65 1.22 0.68 8.49
CA SER A 65 2.14 1.43 9.37
C SER A 65 2.05 2.95 9.19
N TYR A 66 1.57 3.41 8.03
CA TYR A 66 1.42 4.82 7.65
C TYR A 66 0.00 5.39 7.91
N ALA A 67 -0.91 4.61 8.52
CA ALA A 67 -2.29 5.05 8.70
C ALA A 67 -2.39 6.36 9.51
N ARG A 68 -3.19 7.30 9.01
CA ARG A 68 -3.62 8.52 9.71
C ARG A 68 -5.12 8.45 10.03
N ASP A 69 -5.64 9.40 10.79
CA ASP A 69 -7.05 9.38 11.20
C ASP A 69 -8.04 9.45 10.02
N ILE A 70 -7.68 10.15 8.93
CA ILE A 70 -8.48 10.14 7.70
C ILE A 70 -8.68 8.73 7.13
N CYS A 71 -7.69 7.85 7.29
CA CYS A 71 -7.74 6.48 6.79
C CYS A 71 -8.78 5.62 7.54
N LYS A 72 -9.10 5.96 8.79
CA LYS A 72 -10.12 5.24 9.59
C LYS A 72 -11.54 5.63 9.18
N ASN A 73 -11.71 6.88 8.72
CA ASN A 73 -13.01 7.50 8.55
C ASN A 73 -13.46 7.59 7.09
N ILE A 74 -12.52 7.78 6.16
CA ILE A 74 -12.82 8.04 4.75
C ILE A 74 -12.17 6.98 3.88
N THR A 75 -12.95 6.40 2.98
CA THR A 75 -12.43 5.47 1.96
C THR A 75 -11.67 6.26 0.91
N PRO A 76 -10.39 5.98 0.65
CA PRO A 76 -9.66 6.65 -0.42
C PRO A 76 -10.22 6.25 -1.78
N GLU A 77 -10.44 7.24 -2.64
CA GLU A 77 -10.80 7.02 -4.03
C GLU A 77 -9.59 6.55 -4.83
N LEU A 78 -9.83 5.79 -5.90
CA LEU A 78 -8.79 5.38 -6.84
C LEU A 78 -8.45 6.57 -7.75
N MET A 79 -7.38 7.29 -7.42
CA MET A 79 -7.02 8.56 -8.08
C MET A 79 -5.78 8.40 -8.96
N PRO A 80 -5.66 9.17 -10.07
CA PRO A 80 -4.44 9.21 -10.87
C PRO A 80 -3.23 9.62 -10.04
N VAL A 81 -2.10 8.93 -10.23
CA VAL A 81 -0.82 9.28 -9.63
C VAL A 81 -0.20 10.43 -10.43
N LYS A 82 0.11 11.55 -9.76
CA LYS A 82 0.71 12.71 -10.41
C LYS A 82 2.05 12.36 -11.05
N GLY A 83 2.22 12.73 -12.32
CA GLY A 83 3.47 12.54 -13.06
C GLY A 83 3.70 11.12 -13.61
N LYS A 84 2.69 10.23 -13.55
CA LYS A 84 2.75 8.90 -14.15
C LYS A 84 1.58 8.66 -15.10
N THR A 85 1.85 7.95 -16.20
CA THR A 85 0.84 7.60 -17.20
C THR A 85 0.15 6.30 -16.81
N HIS A 86 -1.19 6.27 -16.86
CA HIS A 86 -2.00 5.08 -16.53
C HIS A 86 -1.73 4.47 -15.12
N ALA A 87 -1.27 5.28 -14.18
CA ALA A 87 -1.04 4.87 -12.80
C ALA A 87 -2.09 5.46 -11.86
N PHE A 88 -2.65 4.64 -10.99
CA PHE A 88 -3.71 4.99 -10.05
C PHE A 88 -3.43 4.36 -8.69
N ALA A 89 -3.75 5.09 -7.61
CA ALA A 89 -3.65 4.58 -6.25
C ALA A 89 -4.85 5.01 -5.40
N ALA A 90 -5.35 4.10 -4.57
CA ALA A 90 -6.39 4.37 -3.58
C ALA A 90 -5.75 4.60 -2.21
N CYS A 91 -4.99 5.68 -2.07
CA CYS A 91 -4.34 6.06 -0.81
C CYS A 91 -4.44 7.57 -0.57
N HIS A 92 -4.85 7.96 0.64
CA HIS A 92 -4.87 9.37 1.08
C HIS A 92 -3.49 10.02 1.07
N LEU A 93 -2.42 9.21 1.17
CA LEU A 93 -1.05 9.69 1.33
C LEU A 93 -0.19 9.46 0.08
N THR A 94 -0.80 9.17 -1.08
CA THR A 94 -0.12 8.85 -2.35
C THR A 94 0.98 9.86 -2.73
N ASN A 95 0.73 11.15 -2.49
CA ASN A 95 1.65 12.24 -2.84
C ASN A 95 2.58 12.65 -1.69
N GLU A 96 2.46 12.03 -0.52
CA GLU A 96 3.23 12.37 0.68
C GLU A 96 4.24 11.29 1.07
N LEU A 97 3.95 10.02 0.74
CA LEU A 97 4.80 8.90 1.12
C LEU A 97 5.93 8.69 0.10
N ASN A 98 7.13 8.49 0.64
CA ASN A 98 8.27 7.93 -0.09
C ASN A 98 8.36 6.45 0.28
N LEU A 99 7.71 5.61 -0.52
CA LEU A 99 7.68 4.16 -0.31
C LEU A 99 8.94 3.51 -0.90
N LYS A 100 9.37 2.42 -0.28
CA LYS A 100 10.52 1.63 -0.73
C LYS A 100 10.18 0.89 -2.01
N SER A 101 11.09 0.96 -2.98
CA SER A 101 11.07 0.15 -4.19
C SER A 101 11.58 -1.27 -3.90
N PHE A 102 11.53 -2.14 -4.90
CA PHE A 102 11.95 -3.54 -4.78
C PHE A 102 13.48 -3.73 -4.63
N ASN A 103 14.29 -2.71 -4.95
CA ASN A 103 15.76 -2.77 -4.95
C ASN A 103 16.38 -2.29 -3.63
#